data_AF-A0A2V8Y462-F1
#
_entry.id   AF-A0A2V8Y462-F1
#
_cell.length_a   1.000
_cell.length_b   1.000
_cell.length_c   1.000
_cell.angle_alpha   90.00
_cell.angle_beta   90.00
_cell.angle_gamma   90.00
#
_symmetry.space_group_name_H-M   'P 1'
#
loop_
_entity.id
_entity.type
_entity.pdbx_description
1 polymer ?
#
loop_
_entity_poly.entity_id
_entity_poly.type
_entity_poly.pdbx_seq_one_letter_code
_entity_poly.pdbx_strand_id
1 'polypeptide(L)'
;MGAWQAYNIGLKPPKDSRYVKNAGAVFNLSYHIVFCPKYRRKVLFGEVEQRLKHVLYATAQQYGVLIETMEVMPDHVHLFVTSDPTRC
;
A
#
# COMPACT_ATOMS: atom_id res chain seq x y z
N MET A 1 17.49 7.63 -3.28
CA MET A 1 16.99 6.42 -3.98
C MET A 1 17.00 5.23 -3.03
N GLY A 2 16.25 5.27 -1.92
CA GLY A 2 16.52 4.41 -0.75
C GLY A 2 15.31 3.63 -0.25
N ALA A 3 15.55 2.37 0.07
CA ALA A 3 14.77 1.44 0.91
C ALA A 3 13.34 1.03 0.49
N TRP A 4 12.57 1.85 -0.23
CA TRP A 4 11.14 1.54 -0.46
C TRP A 4 10.87 0.53 -1.57
N GLN A 5 11.76 0.43 -2.57
CA GLN A 5 11.61 -0.51 -3.69
C GLN A 5 11.85 -1.97 -3.29
N ALA A 6 12.49 -2.23 -2.15
CA ALA A 6 12.82 -3.56 -1.67
C ALA A 6 11.62 -4.31 -1.03
N TYR A 7 10.52 -3.63 -0.71
CA TYR A 7 9.33 -4.30 -0.14
C TYR A 7 8.41 -4.93 -1.20
N ASN A 8 8.59 -4.57 -2.47
CA ASN A 8 7.66 -4.91 -3.56
C ASN A 8 8.19 -5.96 -4.55
N ILE A 9 9.33 -6.61 -4.24
CA ILE A 9 10.11 -7.40 -5.23
C ILE A 9 9.41 -8.68 -5.72
N GLY A 10 8.35 -9.15 -5.05
CA GLY A 10 7.67 -10.42 -5.36
C GLY A 10 6.22 -10.33 -5.84
N LEU A 11 5.59 -9.16 -5.83
CA LEU A 11 4.15 -9.00 -6.10
C LEU A 11 3.85 -8.15 -7.34
N LYS A 12 4.87 -7.66 -8.04
CA LYS A 12 4.65 -6.82 -9.21
C LYS A 12 4.12 -7.68 -10.36
N PRO A 13 2.87 -7.46 -10.84
CA PRO A 13 2.40 -8.20 -11.99
C PRO A 13 3.25 -7.86 -13.22
N PRO A 14 3.43 -8.79 -14.17
CA PRO A 14 4.10 -8.51 -15.43
C PRO A 14 3.40 -7.34 -16.12
N LYS A 15 4.21 -6.39 -16.59
CA LYS A 15 3.84 -5.04 -17.05
C LYS A 15 2.79 -4.99 -18.18
N ASP A 16 2.44 -6.13 -18.77
CA ASP A 16 1.64 -6.25 -19.99
C ASP A 16 0.24 -6.88 -19.81
N SER A 17 -0.15 -7.37 -18.61
CA SER A 17 -1.53 -7.86 -18.41
C SER A 17 -2.36 -6.92 -17.54
N ARG A 18 -3.42 -6.35 -18.14
CA ARG A 18 -4.43 -5.52 -17.48
C ARG A 18 -5.13 -6.21 -16.29
N TYR A 19 -4.96 -7.53 -16.15
CA TYR A 19 -5.58 -8.36 -15.12
C TYR A 19 -4.57 -9.35 -14.55
N VAL A 20 -4.65 -9.58 -13.25
CA VAL A 20 -3.95 -10.63 -12.50
C VAL A 20 -4.84 -11.88 -12.46
N LYS A 21 -4.24 -13.06 -12.35
CA LYS A 21 -4.96 -14.35 -12.29
C LYS A 21 -4.51 -15.13 -11.07
N ASN A 22 -5.47 -15.74 -10.38
CA ASN A 22 -5.27 -16.77 -9.36
C ASN A 22 -6.08 -18.01 -9.77
N ALA A 23 -5.92 -19.14 -9.07
CA ALA A 23 -6.51 -20.45 -9.38
C ALA A 23 -8.02 -20.41 -9.66
N GLY A 24 -8.75 -19.47 -9.07
CA GLY A 24 -10.21 -19.34 -9.25
C GLY A 24 -10.70 -18.01 -9.81
N ALA A 25 -9.84 -17.02 -10.08
CA ALA A 25 -10.30 -15.68 -10.46
C ALA A 25 -9.32 -14.93 -11.36
N VAL A 26 -9.88 -14.12 -12.27
CA VAL A 26 -9.16 -13.09 -13.02
C VAL A 26 -9.61 -11.74 -12.48
N PHE A 27 -8.69 -10.92 -11.99
CA PHE A 27 -9.03 -9.72 -11.24
C PHE A 27 -8.07 -8.57 -11.52
N ASN A 28 -8.55 -7.36 -11.30
CA ASN A 28 -7.74 -6.14 -11.20
C ASN A 28 -8.38 -5.32 -10.09
N LEU A 29 -7.88 -5.51 -8.87
CA LEU A 29 -8.45 -4.91 -7.67
C LEU A 29 -7.42 -3.97 -7.06
N SER A 30 -7.63 -2.69 -7.31
CA SER A 30 -6.88 -1.62 -6.68
C SER A 30 -7.83 -0.79 -5.82
N TYR A 31 -7.41 -0.52 -4.59
CA TYR A 31 -8.16 0.24 -3.60
C TYR A 31 -7.44 1.55 -3.32
N HIS A 32 -8.20 2.63 -3.32
CA HIS A 32 -7.74 3.92 -2.81
C HIS A 32 -8.25 4.10 -1.38
N ILE A 33 -7.37 3.80 -0.42
CA ILE A 33 -7.69 3.88 1.00
C ILE A 33 -7.18 5.23 1.51
N VAL A 34 -8.10 6.03 2.04
CA VAL A 34 -7.79 7.31 2.65
C VAL A 34 -8.24 7.31 4.09
N PHE A 35 -7.35 7.68 5.00
CA PHE A 35 -7.70 7.84 6.41
C PHE A 35 -7.03 9.07 7.02
N CYS A 36 -7.68 9.62 8.05
CA CYS A 36 -7.24 10.78 8.79
C CYS A 36 -6.89 10.39 10.24
N PRO A 37 -5.90 11.04 10.88
CA PRO A 37 -5.68 10.92 12.31
C PRO A 37 -6.89 11.46 13.08
N LYS A 38 -7.06 11.01 14.32
CA LYS A 38 -8.19 11.43 15.17
C LYS A 38 -8.26 12.96 15.27
N TYR A 39 -9.44 13.53 15.02
CA TYR A 39 -9.69 14.97 14.94
C TYR A 39 -8.90 15.71 13.84
N ARG A 40 -8.38 14.99 12.84
CA ARG A 40 -7.63 15.56 11.72
C ARG A 40 -6.44 16.43 12.18
N ARG A 41 -5.85 16.08 13.32
CA ARG A 41 -4.70 16.79 13.86
C ARG A 41 -3.52 16.61 12.91
N LYS A 42 -2.79 17.71 12.65
CA LYS A 42 -1.59 17.70 11.82
C LYS A 42 -0.43 17.07 12.58
N VAL A 43 -0.42 15.74 12.73
CA VAL A 43 0.59 14.99 13.52
C VAL A 43 1.47 14.09 12.67
N LEU A 44 1.14 13.95 11.38
CA LEU A 44 1.82 13.06 10.45
C LEU A 44 2.99 13.79 9.77
N PHE A 45 3.99 14.19 10.57
CA PHE A 45 5.18 14.86 10.06
C PHE A 45 6.44 14.38 10.79
N GLY A 46 7.60 14.54 10.15
CA GLY A 46 8.90 14.18 10.73
C GLY A 46 9.03 12.69 11.02
N GLU A 47 9.43 12.33 12.24
CA GLU A 47 9.66 10.93 12.64
C GLU A 47 8.36 10.09 12.65
N VAL A 48 7.22 10.71 12.94
CA VAL A 48 5.92 10.02 12.97
C VAL A 48 5.54 9.51 11.58
N GLU A 49 5.76 10.33 10.56
CA GLU A 49 5.55 9.93 9.15
C GLU A 49 6.46 8.76 8.77
N GLN A 50 7.75 8.84 9.10
CA GLN A 50 8.71 7.78 8.76
C GLN A 50 8.36 6.45 9.42
N ARG A 51 7.99 6.49 10.71
CA ARG A 51 7.58 5.29 11.45
C ARG A 51 6.28 4.72 10.89
N LEU A 52 5.30 5.57 10.55
CA LEU A 52 4.05 5.15 9.96
C LEU A 52 4.27 4.44 8.62
N LYS A 53 5.10 5.03 7.73
CA LYS A 53 5.47 4.40 6.47
C LYS A 53 6.06 3.01 6.70
N HIS A 54 7.03 2.90 7.60
CA HIS A 54 7.66 1.61 7.92
C HIS A 54 6.64 0.55 8.39
N VAL A 55 5.72 0.92 9.29
CA VAL A 55 4.66 0.02 9.76
C VAL A 55 3.74 -0.39 8.62
N LEU A 56 3.31 0.54 7.76
CA LEU A 56 2.43 0.24 6.63
C LEU A 56 3.08 -0.72 5.63
N TYR A 57 4.35 -0.53 5.30
CA TYR A 57 5.08 -1.47 4.43
C TYR A 57 5.25 -2.85 5.07
N ALA A 58 5.58 -2.91 6.37
CA ALA A 58 5.69 -4.18 7.08
C ALA A 58 4.35 -4.94 7.12
N THR A 59 3.25 -4.23 7.37
CA THR A 59 1.90 -4.79 7.33
C THR A 59 1.55 -5.28 5.93
N ALA A 60 1.80 -4.48 4.88
CA ALA A 60 1.53 -4.90 3.51
C ALA A 60 2.32 -6.15 3.12
N GLN A 61 3.58 -6.26 3.55
CA GLN A 61 4.38 -7.47 3.36
C GLN A 61 3.79 -8.68 4.09
N GLN A 62 3.34 -8.50 5.34
CA GLN A 62 2.72 -9.56 6.12
C GLN A 62 1.43 -10.11 5.49
N TYR A 63 0.60 -9.23 4.92
CA TYR A 63 -0.64 -9.62 4.25
C TYR A 63 -0.46 -9.97 2.76
N GLY A 64 0.75 -9.81 2.21
CA GLY A 64 1.02 -10.04 0.80
C GLY A 64 0.25 -9.07 -0.13
N VAL A 65 0.04 -7.84 0.33
CA VAL A 65 -0.61 -6.76 -0.40
C VAL A 65 0.47 -5.90 -1.07
N LEU A 66 0.22 -5.48 -2.31
CA LEU A 66 1.11 -4.57 -3.02
C LEU A 66 0.71 -3.13 -2.74
N ILE A 67 1.62 -2.32 -2.20
CA ILE A 67 1.44 -0.86 -2.15
C ILE A 67 2.02 -0.27 -3.43
N GLU A 68 1.16 0.27 -4.28
CA GLU A 68 1.57 0.93 -5.53
C GLU A 68 2.06 2.36 -5.26
N THR A 69 1.27 3.14 -4.49
CA THR A 69 1.63 4.49 -4.07
C THR A 69 1.19 4.75 -2.64
N MET A 70 1.99 5.54 -1.91
CA MET A 70 1.70 5.97 -0.55
C MET A 70 2.10 7.43 -0.41
N GLU A 71 1.11 8.29 -0.19
CA GLU A 71 1.30 9.71 0.07
C GLU A 71 0.84 10.02 1.49
N VAL A 72 1.72 10.60 2.29
CA VAL A 72 1.41 11.01 3.66
C VAL A 72 1.40 12.52 3.71
N MET A 73 0.25 13.08 4.02
CA MET A 73 0.06 14.50 4.30
C MET A 73 -0.05 14.68 5.83
N PRO A 74 0.24 15.88 6.37
CA PRO A 74 0.22 16.10 7.81
C PRO A 74 -1.10 15.72 8.50
N ASP A 75 -2.23 15.83 7.80
CA ASP A 75 -3.58 15.61 8.30
C ASP A 75 -4.30 14.39 7.70
N HIS A 76 -3.72 13.68 6.74
CA HIS A 76 -4.32 12.48 6.13
C HIS A 76 -3.30 11.63 5.36
N VAL A 77 -3.65 10.38 5.11
CA VAL A 77 -2.81 9.44 4.35
C VAL A 77 -3.61 8.90 3.17
N HIS A 78 -2.99 8.90 1.99
CA HIS A 78 -3.47 8.21 0.80
C HIS A 78 -2.65 6.95 0.56
N LEU A 79 -3.34 5.82 0.46
CA LEU A 79 -2.77 4.52 0.09
C LEU A 79 -3.45 4.01 -1.16
N PHE A 80 -2.66 3.74 -2.18
CA PHE A 80 -3.10 2.99 -3.35
C PHE A 80 -2.52 1.59 -3.26
N VAL A 81 -3.39 0.60 -3.07
CA VAL A 81 -2.99 -0.78 -2.83
C VAL A 81 -3.70 -1.72 -3.79
N THR A 82 -2.99 -2.76 -4.21
CA THR A 82 -3.51 -3.84 -5.04
C THR A 82 -3.43 -5.14 -4.25
N SER A 83 -4.56 -5.85 -4.17
CA SER A 83 -4.65 -7.11 -3.42
C SER A 83 -5.36 -8.21 -4.22
N ASP A 84 -5.16 -9.44 -3.77
CA ASP A 84 -5.90 -10.60 -4.26
C ASP A 84 -7.28 -10.67 -3.57
N PRO A 85 -8.39 -10.91 -4.31
CA PRO A 85 -9.73 -11.04 -3.73
C PRO A 85 -9.86 -12.17 -2.69
N THR A 86 -8.99 -13.18 -2.73
CA THR A 86 -9.00 -14.29 -1.77
C THR A 86 -8.19 -14.03 -0.50
N ARG A 87 -7.44 -12.92 -0.45
CA ARG A 87 -6.55 -12.56 0.67
C ARG A 87 -7.03 -11.32 1.46
N CYS A 88 -8.30 -10.93 1.30
CA CYS A 88 -8.91 -9.84 2.06
C CYS A 88 -9.39 -10.30 3.45
#